data_AF-A0A6Y2WZZ7-F1
#
_entry.id   AF-A0A6Y2WZZ7-F1
#
_cell.length_a   1.000
_cell.length_b   1.000
_cell.length_c   1.000
_cell.angle_alpha   90.00
_cell.angle_beta   90.00
_cell.angle_gamma   90.00
#
_symmetry.space_group_name_H-M   'P 1'
#
loop_
_entity.id
_entity.type
_entity.pdbx_description
1 polymer ?
#
loop_
_entity_poly.entity_id
_entity_poly.type
_entity_poly.pdbx_seq_one_letter_code
_entity_poly.pdbx_strand_id
1 'polypeptide(L)'
;AFKLRQEVNEDDEIKDEVYKLMRSGEDRKMACVEWNGTLTEDEMDKLRCLQMGSFEISTQFFKIGYWELEGEVLFDMFHPTLIYLLQGYTPSLSCDFTEANTMLLSDALNKDDDDYHNNKREIDSILEKIYRSHNNTLFISKNSGCRNMLL
;
A
#
# COMPACT_ATOMS: atom_id res chain seq x y z
N ALA A 1 17.53 9.56 11.53
CA ALA A 1 16.42 9.32 10.58
C ALA A 1 15.77 7.96 10.82
N PHE A 2 16.46 6.85 10.56
CA PHE A 2 15.87 5.50 10.68
C PHE A 2 15.25 5.18 12.04
N LYS A 3 15.95 5.44 13.15
CA LYS A 3 15.40 5.21 14.49
C LYS A 3 14.10 5.99 14.73
N LEU A 4 14.06 7.27 14.36
CA LEU A 4 12.83 8.06 14.50
C LEU A 4 11.67 7.46 13.70
N ARG A 5 11.93 7.09 12.43
CA ARG A 5 10.92 6.46 11.57
C ARG A 5 10.45 5.13 12.15
N GLN A 6 11.37 4.34 12.71
CA GLN A 6 11.05 3.08 13.36
C GLN A 6 10.15 3.30 14.58
N GLU A 7 10.49 4.21 15.49
CA GLU A 7 9.66 4.51 16.67
C GLU A 7 8.26 5.00 16.26
N VAL A 8 8.17 5.87 15.25
CA VAL A 8 6.89 6.34 14.70
C VAL A 8 6.09 5.19 14.09
N ASN A 9 6.74 4.28 13.35
CA ASN A 9 6.07 3.16 12.70
C ASN A 9 5.81 1.98 13.64
N GLU A 10 6.45 1.93 14.80
CA GLU A 10 6.20 0.91 15.84
C GLU A 10 5.08 1.32 16.80
N ASP A 11 4.80 2.62 16.91
CA ASP A 11 3.74 3.19 17.73
C ASP A 11 2.35 2.63 17.37
N ASP A 12 1.65 2.11 18.39
CA ASP A 12 0.36 1.45 18.23
C ASP A 12 -0.78 2.44 17.93
N GLU A 13 -0.74 3.68 18.44
CA GLU A 13 -1.76 4.69 18.18
C GLU A 13 -1.71 5.14 16.71
N ILE A 14 -0.49 5.29 16.17
CA ILE A 14 -0.29 5.62 14.76
C ILE A 14 -0.77 4.48 13.86
N LYS A 15 -0.43 3.23 14.19
CA LYS A 15 -0.95 2.05 13.46
C LYS A 15 -2.47 2.00 13.49
N ASP A 16 -3.07 2.22 14.66
CA ASP A 16 -4.53 2.15 14.83
C ASP A 16 -5.22 3.23 13.98
N GLU A 17 -4.75 4.47 13.98
CA GLU A 17 -5.35 5.54 13.17
C GLU A 17 -5.10 5.36 11.67
N VAL A 18 -3.95 4.83 11.27
CA VAL A 18 -3.67 4.46 9.88
C VAL A 18 -4.63 3.39 9.37
N TYR A 19 -4.82 2.30 10.14
CA TYR A 19 -5.73 1.22 9.76
C TYR A 19 -7.18 1.68 9.78
N LYS A 20 -7.59 2.45 10.79
CA LYS A 20 -8.93 3.03 10.87
C LYS A 20 -9.24 3.93 9.67
N LEU A 21 -8.25 4.69 9.20
CA LEU A 21 -8.39 5.52 8.00
C LEU A 21 -8.52 4.67 6.74
N MET A 22 -7.53 3.81 6.46
CA MET A 22 -7.37 3.18 5.15
C MET A 22 -8.05 1.81 5.02
N ARG A 23 -8.21 1.06 6.11
CA ARG A 23 -8.78 -0.29 6.13
C ARG A 23 -9.66 -0.48 7.36
N SER A 24 -10.68 0.38 7.48
CA SER A 24 -11.47 0.56 8.71
C SER A 24 -12.10 -0.72 9.30
N GLY A 25 -12.37 -1.74 8.47
CA GLY A 25 -12.92 -3.03 8.89
C GLY A 25 -11.87 -4.14 9.09
N GLU A 26 -10.59 -3.89 8.79
CA GLU A 26 -9.50 -4.87 8.95
C GLU A 26 -8.92 -4.81 10.37
N ASP A 27 -8.88 -5.95 11.07
CA ASP A 27 -8.07 -6.08 12.28
C ASP A 27 -6.60 -6.17 11.88
N ARG A 28 -5.81 -5.14 12.20
CA ARG A 28 -4.37 -5.10 11.87
C ARG A 28 -3.54 -6.25 12.45
N LYS A 29 -4.07 -6.98 13.44
CA LYS A 29 -3.40 -8.14 14.07
C LYS A 29 -3.84 -9.48 13.47
N MET A 30 -4.73 -9.47 12.46
CA MET A 30 -5.15 -10.69 11.79
C MET A 30 -3.97 -11.40 11.13
N ALA A 31 -4.07 -12.72 10.94
CA ALA A 31 -3.07 -13.47 10.19
C ALA A 31 -3.18 -13.15 8.68
N CYS A 32 -2.04 -13.18 7.98
CA CYS A 32 -2.03 -13.07 6.52
C CYS A 32 -2.77 -14.24 5.87
N VAL A 33 -3.29 -14.01 4.66
CA VAL A 33 -3.94 -15.03 3.83
C VAL A 33 -2.98 -15.45 2.71
N GLU A 34 -2.74 -16.75 2.54
CA GLU A 34 -1.81 -17.24 1.51
C GLU A 34 -2.36 -17.02 0.10
N TRP A 35 -1.48 -16.58 -0.80
CA TRP A 35 -1.79 -16.34 -2.21
C TRP A 35 -2.27 -17.61 -2.95
N ASN A 36 -3.31 -17.47 -3.77
CA ASN A 36 -3.92 -18.59 -4.50
C ASN A 36 -3.64 -18.63 -6.03
N GLY A 37 -2.90 -17.66 -6.60
CA GLY A 37 -2.38 -17.78 -7.97
C GLY A 37 -3.32 -17.38 -9.12
N THR A 38 -4.23 -16.43 -8.94
CA THR A 38 -5.31 -16.17 -9.92
C THR A 38 -5.05 -15.12 -11.01
N LEU A 39 -3.84 -14.55 -11.09
CA LEU A 39 -3.56 -13.40 -11.98
C LEU A 39 -2.92 -13.82 -13.31
N THR A 40 -3.34 -13.16 -14.40
CA THR A 40 -2.65 -13.22 -15.70
C THR A 40 -1.47 -12.25 -15.75
N GLU A 41 -0.55 -12.43 -16.70
CA GLU A 41 0.58 -11.50 -16.89
C GLU A 41 0.10 -10.07 -17.17
N ASP A 42 -0.94 -9.91 -17.99
CA ASP A 42 -1.57 -8.61 -18.26
C ASP A 42 -2.14 -7.95 -16.99
N GLU A 43 -2.76 -8.74 -16.09
CA GLU A 43 -3.26 -8.23 -14.81
C GLU A 43 -2.08 -7.81 -13.90
N MET A 44 -0.99 -8.60 -13.87
CA MET A 44 0.21 -8.28 -13.10
C MET A 44 0.87 -6.97 -13.58
N ASP A 45 0.94 -6.76 -14.89
CA ASP A 45 1.53 -5.55 -15.47
C ASP A 45 0.72 -4.29 -15.13
N LYS A 46 -0.61 -4.37 -15.11
CA LYS A 46 -1.47 -3.25 -14.68
C LYS A 46 -1.27 -2.87 -13.21
N LEU A 47 -0.91 -3.84 -12.37
CA LEU A 47 -0.71 -3.61 -10.93
C LEU A 47 0.66 -3.01 -10.60
N ARG A 48 1.61 -2.91 -11.55
CA ARG A 48 2.98 -2.45 -11.27
C ARG A 48 3.09 -1.06 -10.64
N CYS A 49 2.16 -0.15 -10.95
CA CYS A 49 2.10 1.19 -10.32
C CYS A 49 1.86 1.12 -8.81
N LEU A 50 1.32 0.00 -8.29
CA LEU A 50 1.11 -0.16 -6.86
C LEU A 50 2.42 -0.43 -6.09
N GLN A 51 3.54 -0.65 -6.77
CA GLN A 51 4.85 -0.89 -6.14
C GLN A 51 6.02 -0.38 -7.01
N MET A 52 6.04 0.91 -7.35
CA MET A 52 7.20 1.55 -8.00
C MET A 52 7.64 0.85 -9.31
N GLY A 53 6.69 0.33 -10.08
CA GLY A 53 6.95 -0.42 -11.32
C GLY A 53 7.28 -1.91 -11.12
N SER A 54 7.48 -2.36 -9.88
CA SER A 54 7.70 -3.76 -9.53
C SER A 54 6.38 -4.52 -9.39
N PHE A 55 6.47 -5.84 -9.48
CA PHE A 55 5.38 -6.73 -9.14
C PHE A 55 5.87 -7.83 -8.20
N GLU A 56 5.41 -7.81 -6.95
CA GLU A 56 5.62 -8.89 -5.99
C GLU A 56 4.43 -8.99 -5.04
N ILE A 57 3.74 -10.14 -5.07
CA ILE A 57 2.48 -10.36 -4.34
C ILE A 57 2.60 -10.03 -2.85
N SER A 58 3.73 -10.39 -2.22
CA SER A 58 3.92 -10.16 -0.78
C SER A 58 4.08 -8.68 -0.40
N THR A 59 4.21 -7.77 -1.38
CA THR A 59 4.43 -6.32 -1.19
C THR A 59 3.55 -5.46 -2.09
N GLN A 60 2.65 -5.99 -2.89
CA GLN A 60 1.94 -5.19 -3.91
C GLN A 60 0.90 -4.24 -3.32
N PHE A 61 0.37 -4.54 -2.13
CA PHE A 61 -0.85 -3.93 -1.61
C PHE A 61 -0.65 -3.07 -0.37
N PHE A 62 0.59 -2.84 0.07
CA PHE A 62 0.89 -2.02 1.26
C PHE A 62 0.41 -0.56 1.17
N LYS A 63 0.22 -0.04 -0.05
CA LYS A 63 -0.31 1.32 -0.29
C LYS A 63 -1.83 1.37 -0.43
N ILE A 64 -2.51 0.22 -0.44
CA ILE A 64 -3.93 0.14 -0.79
C ILE A 64 -4.79 0.05 0.46
N GLY A 65 -5.69 1.03 0.59
CA GLY A 65 -6.83 0.99 1.48
C GLY A 65 -8.07 0.44 0.80
N TYR A 66 -9.02 0.04 1.63
CA TYR A 66 -10.32 -0.41 1.19
C TYR A 66 -11.39 -0.28 2.28
N TRP A 67 -12.63 -0.09 1.86
CA TRP A 67 -13.81 0.03 2.72
C TRP A 67 -14.97 -0.77 2.14
N GLU A 68 -15.80 -1.36 3.00
CA GLU A 68 -17.05 -1.98 2.60
C GLU A 68 -18.23 -1.06 2.92
N LEU A 69 -18.99 -0.69 1.89
CA LEU A 69 -20.21 0.11 2.01
C LEU A 69 -21.34 -0.62 1.28
N GLU A 70 -22.41 -0.96 2.01
CA GLU A 70 -23.59 -1.64 1.44
C GLU A 70 -23.29 -2.96 0.68
N GLY A 71 -22.17 -3.62 1.01
CA GLY A 71 -21.74 -4.87 0.38
C GLY A 71 -20.81 -4.68 -0.84
N GLU A 72 -20.61 -3.45 -1.30
CA GLU A 72 -19.60 -3.10 -2.30
C GLU A 72 -18.27 -2.77 -1.61
N VAL A 73 -17.16 -3.13 -2.25
CA VAL A 73 -15.81 -2.78 -1.77
C VAL A 73 -15.27 -1.64 -2.61
N LEU A 74 -14.83 -0.58 -1.94
CA LEU A 74 -14.17 0.56 -2.55
C LEU A 74 -12.69 0.50 -2.20
N PHE A 75 -11.82 0.71 -3.19
CA PHE A 75 -10.37 0.79 -3.00
C PHE A 75 -9.90 2.21 -3.15
N ASP A 76 -8.81 2.57 -2.49
CA ASP A 76 -8.06 3.78 -2.79
C ASP A 76 -6.59 3.64 -2.41
N MET A 77 -5.72 4.43 -3.04
CA MET A 77 -4.32 4.47 -2.67
C MET A 77 -4.11 5.47 -1.54
N PHE A 78 -3.17 5.17 -0.64
CA PHE A 78 -2.67 6.16 0.30
C PHE A 78 -2.21 7.43 -0.43
N HIS A 79 -2.62 8.58 0.10
CA HIS A 79 -2.10 9.85 -0.38
C HIS A 79 -0.56 9.86 -0.34
N PRO A 80 0.15 10.21 -1.44
CA PRO A 80 1.62 10.15 -1.54
C PRO A 80 2.36 10.81 -0.38
N THR A 81 1.87 11.96 0.09
CA THR A 81 2.45 12.68 1.24
C THR A 81 2.45 11.86 2.54
N LEU A 82 1.41 11.06 2.79
CA LEU A 82 1.34 10.20 3.98
C LEU A 82 2.37 9.07 3.88
N ILE A 83 2.47 8.43 2.72
CA ILE A 83 3.48 7.38 2.47
C ILE A 83 4.89 7.97 2.63
N TYR A 84 5.13 9.14 2.06
CA TYR A 84 6.39 9.85 2.22
C TYR A 84 6.70 10.13 3.69
N LEU A 85 5.72 10.60 4.48
CA LEU A 85 5.95 10.89 5.89
C LEU A 85 6.30 9.62 6.69
N LEU A 86 5.62 8.51 6.41
CA LEU A 86 5.77 7.24 7.12
C LEU A 86 7.02 6.46 6.68
N GLN A 87 7.40 6.56 5.40
CA GLN A 87 8.42 5.68 4.81
C GLN A 87 9.62 6.41 4.24
N GLY A 88 9.48 7.67 3.81
CA GLY A 88 10.51 8.44 3.11
C GLY A 88 11.17 9.53 3.95
N TYR A 89 10.45 10.09 4.91
CA TYR A 89 10.83 11.31 5.62
C TYR A 89 12.18 11.17 6.32
N THR A 90 13.09 12.09 5.98
CA THR A 90 14.42 12.16 6.57
C THR A 90 14.59 13.55 7.19
N PRO A 91 14.60 13.68 8.53
CA PRO A 91 14.77 14.96 9.20
C PRO A 91 16.23 15.42 9.06
N SER A 92 16.48 16.26 8.07
CA SER A 92 17.79 16.85 7.77
C SER A 92 17.61 18.26 7.21
N LEU A 93 18.52 19.16 7.56
CA LEU A 93 18.59 20.52 7.01
C LEU A 93 19.60 20.63 5.85
N SER A 94 20.26 19.53 5.49
CA SER A 94 21.17 19.49 4.34
C SER A 94 20.37 19.48 3.03
N CYS A 95 20.79 20.30 2.07
CA CYS A 95 20.16 20.43 0.76
C CYS A 95 20.06 19.08 0.02
N ASP A 96 21.10 18.25 0.12
CA ASP A 96 21.16 16.93 -0.53
C ASP A 96 19.97 16.04 -0.11
N PHE A 97 19.55 16.12 1.15
CA PHE A 97 18.41 15.36 1.65
C PHE A 97 17.07 15.98 1.28
N THR A 98 16.99 17.31 1.14
CA THR A 98 15.78 17.99 0.65
C THR A 98 15.49 17.61 -0.80
N GLU A 99 16.53 17.52 -1.65
CA GLU A 99 16.41 17.10 -3.05
C GLU A 99 15.97 15.63 -3.15
N ALA A 100 16.63 14.72 -2.42
CA ALA A 100 16.27 13.30 -2.40
C ALA A 100 14.84 13.06 -1.90
N ASN A 101 14.42 13.78 -0.84
CA ASN A 101 13.06 13.73 -0.33
C ASN A 101 12.03 14.20 -1.37
N THR A 102 12.35 15.27 -2.09
CA THR A 102 11.49 15.81 -3.14
C THR A 102 11.36 14.80 -4.28
N MET A 103 12.47 14.22 -4.75
CA MET A 103 12.44 13.20 -5.82
C MET A 103 11.62 11.98 -5.43
N LEU A 104 11.74 11.48 -4.19
CA LEU A 104 10.92 10.34 -3.74
C LEU A 104 9.42 10.66 -3.78
N LEU A 105 9.03 11.86 -3.34
CA LEU A 105 7.64 12.28 -3.34
C LEU A 105 7.11 12.53 -4.75
N SER A 106 7.81 13.34 -5.55
CA SER A 106 7.33 13.77 -6.88
C SER A 106 7.49 12.70 -7.95
N ASP A 107 8.63 12.01 -8.00
CA ASP A 107 9.01 11.21 -9.17
C ASP A 107 8.64 9.73 -9.01
N ALA A 108 8.41 9.29 -7.77
CA ALA A 108 8.00 7.92 -7.46
C ALA A 108 6.57 7.87 -6.90
N LEU A 109 6.32 8.48 -5.73
CA LEU A 109 5.04 8.30 -5.04
C LEU A 109 3.86 8.97 -5.74
N ASN A 110 4.01 10.22 -6.19
CA ASN A 110 2.98 10.90 -6.97
C ASN A 110 2.74 10.20 -8.32
N LYS A 111 3.79 9.71 -8.97
CA LYS A 111 3.66 8.99 -10.23
C LYS A 111 2.87 7.69 -10.05
N ASP A 112 3.19 6.90 -9.02
CA ASP A 112 2.47 5.67 -8.70
C ASP A 112 0.97 5.96 -8.44
N ASP A 113 0.67 7.06 -7.74
CA ASP A 113 -0.68 7.52 -7.43
C ASP A 113 -1.44 8.01 -8.69
N ASP A 114 -0.80 8.82 -9.53
CA ASP A 114 -1.35 9.28 -10.81
C ASP A 114 -1.64 8.08 -11.73
N ASP A 115 -0.70 7.14 -11.86
CA ASP A 115 -0.86 5.95 -12.69
C ASP A 115 -2.00 5.04 -12.17
N TYR A 116 -2.12 4.89 -10.85
CA TYR A 116 -3.26 4.20 -10.24
C TYR A 116 -4.59 4.89 -10.58
N HIS A 117 -4.68 6.21 -10.36
CA HIS A 117 -5.92 6.96 -10.61
C HIS A 117 -6.30 6.99 -12.09
N ASN A 118 -5.31 7.06 -12.99
CA ASN A 118 -5.53 7.02 -14.44
C ASN A 118 -6.12 5.69 -14.93
N ASN A 119 -5.80 4.56 -14.28
CA ASN A 119 -6.35 3.24 -14.63
C ASN A 119 -7.18 2.60 -13.51
N LYS A 120 -7.71 3.42 -12.60
CA LYS A 120 -8.33 2.99 -11.33
C LYS A 120 -9.40 1.94 -11.53
N ARG A 121 -10.29 2.13 -12.51
CA ARG A 121 -11.40 1.22 -12.77
C ARG A 121 -10.94 -0.20 -13.08
N GLU A 122 -9.90 -0.36 -13.89
CA GLU A 122 -9.39 -1.69 -14.24
C GLU A 122 -8.62 -2.31 -13.09
N ILE A 123 -7.81 -1.49 -12.40
CA ILE A 123 -7.05 -1.94 -11.22
C ILE A 123 -8.00 -2.38 -10.11
N ASP A 124 -9.02 -1.59 -9.79
CA ASP A 124 -10.01 -1.89 -8.74
C ASP A 124 -10.77 -3.18 -9.06
N SER A 125 -11.08 -3.46 -10.33
CA SER A 125 -11.69 -4.73 -10.72
C SER A 125 -10.78 -5.93 -10.43
N ILE A 126 -9.46 -5.77 -10.60
CA ILE A 126 -8.48 -6.81 -10.27
C ILE A 126 -8.34 -6.93 -8.74
N LEU A 127 -8.28 -5.80 -8.03
CA LEU A 127 -8.20 -5.75 -6.58
C LEU A 127 -9.43 -6.40 -5.94
N GLU A 128 -10.64 -6.18 -6.47
CA GLU A 128 -11.86 -6.81 -5.99
C GLU A 128 -11.81 -8.35 -6.13
N LYS A 129 -11.38 -8.84 -7.29
CA LYS A 129 -11.17 -10.28 -7.54
C LYS A 129 -10.21 -10.88 -6.51
N ILE A 130 -9.09 -10.21 -6.24
CA ILE A 130 -8.12 -10.63 -5.23
C ILE A 130 -8.75 -10.59 -3.84
N TYR A 131 -9.33 -9.45 -3.44
CA TYR A 131 -9.94 -9.24 -2.13
C TYR A 131 -10.97 -10.32 -1.78
N ARG A 132 -11.93 -10.57 -2.69
CA ARG A 132 -13.01 -11.56 -2.48
C ARG A 132 -12.48 -12.99 -2.43
N SER A 133 -11.43 -13.31 -3.18
CA SER A 133 -10.83 -14.65 -3.17
C SER A 133 -9.89 -14.92 -2.00
N HIS A 134 -9.55 -13.89 -1.21
CA HIS A 134 -8.64 -13.97 -0.08
C HIS A 134 -9.32 -13.58 1.24
N ASN A 135 -10.57 -14.02 1.43
CA ASN A 135 -11.33 -13.79 2.66
C ASN A 135 -11.51 -12.30 3.00
N ASN A 136 -11.80 -11.49 1.98
CA ASN A 136 -12.05 -10.05 2.10
C ASN A 136 -10.85 -9.30 2.71
N THR A 137 -9.64 -9.58 2.23
CA THR A 137 -8.42 -8.81 2.57
C THR A 137 -7.42 -8.78 1.41
N LEU A 138 -6.57 -7.75 1.40
CA LEU A 138 -5.35 -7.67 0.58
C LEU A 138 -4.07 -7.94 1.42
N PHE A 139 -4.20 -8.33 2.69
CA PHE A 139 -3.09 -8.72 3.56
C PHE A 139 -2.62 -10.15 3.24
N ILE A 140 -1.99 -10.26 2.07
CA ILE A 140 -1.67 -11.53 1.43
C ILE A 140 -0.22 -11.91 1.68
N SER A 141 0.01 -13.19 2.01
CA SER A 141 1.34 -13.79 2.10
C SER A 141 1.67 -14.64 0.87
N LYS A 142 2.97 -14.82 0.62
CA LYS A 142 3.48 -15.78 -0.35
C LYS A 142 4.78 -16.39 0.17
N ASN A 143 4.85 -17.72 0.26
CA ASN A 143 6.07 -18.45 0.64
C ASN A 143 6.71 -17.91 1.93
N SER A 144 5.92 -17.67 2.98
CA SER A 144 6.30 -17.04 4.27
C SER A 144 6.58 -15.52 4.28
N GLY A 145 6.65 -14.88 3.11
CA GLY A 145 6.75 -13.42 3.03
C GLY A 145 5.38 -12.75 3.13
N CYS A 146 5.21 -11.79 4.04
CA CYS A 146 4.01 -10.97 4.13
C CYS A 146 4.37 -9.54 4.54
N ARG A 147 4.27 -8.61 3.59
CA ARG A 147 4.60 -7.18 3.76
C ARG A 147 3.53 -6.27 3.14
N ASN A 148 2.29 -6.78 3.07
CA ASN A 148 1.11 -6.05 2.60
C ASN A 148 0.38 -5.28 3.72
N MET A 149 0.95 -5.22 4.93
CA MET A 149 0.50 -4.34 5.99
C MET A 149 0.70 -2.88 5.59
N LEU A 150 -0.11 -1.97 6.14
CA LEU A 150 -0.02 -0.54 5.84
C LEU A 150 1.22 0.11 6.48
N LEU A 151 1.62 -0.38 7.67
CA LEU A 151 2.74 0.12 8.47
C LEU A 151 3.43 -0.99 9.25
#